data_AF-A0A5A9ZLJ1-F1
#
_entry.id   AF-A0A5A9ZLJ1-F1
#
_cell.length_a   1.000
_cell.length_b   1.000
_cell.length_c   1.000
_cell.angle_alpha   90.00
_cell.angle_beta   90.00
_cell.angle_gamma   90.00
#
_symmetry.space_group_name_H-M   'P 1'
#
loop_
_entity.id
_entity.type
_entity.pdbx_description
1 polymer ?
#
loop_
_entity_poly.entity_id
_entity_poly.type
_entity_poly.pdbx_seq_one_letter_code
_entity_poly.pdbx_strand_id
1 'polypeptide(L)'
;AEGEGVGAYEDVPGFCRSVPLAELREHEFVLTPGRYVGAAEAEVDPDAEPVEERVARLTKELFGLFEESGRLEDAVRMQLGRI
;
A
#
# COMPACT_ATOMS: atom_id res chain seq x y z
N ALA A 1 13.56 32.41 -25.67
CA ALA A 1 14.33 31.15 -25.65
C ALA A 1 13.30 30.03 -25.68
N GLU A 2 12.98 29.56 -26.87
CA GLU A 2 12.03 28.47 -27.09
C GLU A 2 12.75 27.17 -26.79
N GLY A 3 12.24 26.41 -25.82
CA GLY A 3 12.79 25.11 -25.46
C GLY A 3 12.37 24.09 -26.50
N GLU A 4 13.28 23.73 -27.39
CA GLU A 4 13.19 22.53 -28.21
C GLU A 4 13.23 21.30 -27.29
N GLY A 5 12.20 20.43 -27.37
CA GLY A 5 12.34 19.02 -26.96
C GLY A 5 11.48 18.49 -25.80
N VAL A 6 10.40 19.16 -25.39
CA VAL A 6 9.41 18.52 -24.49
C VAL A 6 8.20 18.13 -25.31
N GLY A 7 7.91 16.83 -25.41
CA GLY A 7 6.72 16.31 -26.09
C GLY A 7 5.42 16.93 -25.54
N ALA A 8 4.32 16.76 -26.29
CA ALA A 8 3.01 17.25 -25.84
C ALA A 8 2.65 16.63 -24.48
N TYR A 9 2.06 17.43 -23.60
CA TYR A 9 1.60 16.96 -22.30
C TYR A 9 0.47 15.94 -22.45
N GLU A 10 0.52 14.89 -21.63
CA GLU A 10 -0.51 13.87 -21.51
C GLU A 10 -0.66 13.46 -20.04
N ASP A 11 -1.88 13.11 -19.65
CA ASP A 11 -2.17 12.55 -18.32
C ASP A 11 -1.66 11.10 -18.27
N VAL A 12 -0.88 10.76 -17.24
CA VAL A 12 -0.31 9.44 -17.04
C VAL A 12 -0.74 8.89 -15.68
N PRO A 13 -1.51 7.77 -15.64
CA PRO A 13 -1.95 7.16 -14.40
C PRO A 13 -0.80 6.85 -13.44
N GLY A 14 -0.95 7.24 -12.18
CA GLY A 14 0.09 7.10 -11.15
C GLY A 14 1.25 8.11 -11.23
N PHE A 15 1.28 9.00 -12.23
CA PHE A 15 2.39 9.94 -12.45
C PHE A 15 1.93 11.40 -12.55
N CYS A 16 1.08 11.75 -13.51
CA CYS A 16 0.61 13.13 -13.70
C CYS A 16 -0.83 13.18 -14.22
N ARG A 17 -1.57 14.22 -13.83
CA ARG A 17 -2.91 14.49 -14.38
C ARG A 17 -3.24 15.98 -14.29
N SER A 18 -3.87 16.50 -15.33
CA SER A 18 -4.45 17.84 -15.35
C SER A 18 -5.91 17.77 -14.96
N VAL A 19 -6.29 18.54 -13.95
CA VAL A 19 -7.67 18.57 -13.43
C VAL A 19 -8.23 19.98 -13.42
N PRO A 20 -9.52 20.17 -13.73
CA PRO A 20 -10.14 21.49 -13.69
C PRO A 20 -10.27 22.00 -12.25
N LEU A 21 -10.31 23.32 -12.08
CA LEU A 21 -10.47 23.95 -10.76
C LEU A 21 -11.76 23.54 -10.03
N ALA A 22 -12.79 23.14 -10.78
CA ALA A 22 -14.03 22.62 -10.21
C ALA A 22 -13.81 21.31 -9.44
N GLU A 23 -13.03 20.37 -9.99
CA GLU A 23 -12.67 19.10 -9.34
C GLU A 23 -11.84 19.34 -8.08
N LEU A 24 -10.90 20.30 -8.13
CA LEU A 24 -10.14 20.71 -6.94
C LEU A 24 -11.05 21.26 -5.83
N ARG A 25 -12.08 22.03 -6.21
CA ARG A 25 -13.02 22.63 -5.26
C ARG A 25 -13.86 21.57 -4.53
N GLU A 26 -14.28 20.52 -5.24
CA GLU A 26 -15.00 19.37 -4.65
C GLU A 26 -14.17 18.66 -3.58
N HIS A 27 -12.85 18.71 -3.71
CA HIS A 27 -11.89 18.13 -2.78
C HIS A 27 -11.27 19.15 -1.81
N GLU A 28 -11.94 20.29 -1.61
CA GLU A 28 -11.51 21.35 -0.68
C GLU A 28 -10.07 21.84 -0.95
N PHE A 29 -9.64 21.80 -2.21
CA PHE A 29 -8.30 22.14 -2.68
C PHE A 29 -7.17 21.28 -2.06
N VAL A 30 -7.48 20.08 -1.56
CA VAL A 30 -6.47 19.14 -1.08
C VAL A 30 -5.75 18.52 -2.27
N LEU A 31 -4.47 18.84 -2.46
CA LEU A 31 -3.66 18.46 -3.64
C LEU A 31 -2.87 17.16 -3.49
N THR A 32 -3.30 16.25 -2.61
CA THR A 32 -2.63 14.95 -2.46
C THR A 32 -2.71 14.18 -3.78
N PRO A 33 -1.58 13.87 -4.44
CA PRO A 33 -1.59 13.32 -5.81
C PRO A 33 -2.47 12.09 -5.97
N GLY A 34 -2.46 11.18 -4.99
CA GLY A 34 -3.27 9.95 -5.01
C GLY A 34 -4.78 10.14 -5.15
N ARG A 35 -5.29 11.37 -4.94
CA ARG A 35 -6.70 11.71 -5.19
C ARG A 35 -7.01 12.00 -6.66
N TYR A 36 -6.00 12.34 -7.46
CA TYR A 36 -6.17 12.81 -8.84
C TYR A 36 -5.49 11.90 -9.86
N VAL A 37 -4.26 11.45 -9.61
CA VAL A 37 -3.46 10.73 -10.62
C VAL A 37 -3.86 9.26 -10.81
N GLY A 38 -4.77 8.72 -10.00
CA GLY A 38 -5.12 7.30 -10.04
C GLY A 38 -3.93 6.39 -9.73
N ALA A 39 -4.03 5.12 -10.09
CA ALA A 39 -2.92 4.17 -10.05
C ALA A 39 -2.53 3.79 -11.48
N ALA A 40 -1.23 3.62 -11.72
CA ALA A 40 -0.79 2.88 -12.90
C ALA A 40 -1.40 1.48 -12.85
N GLU A 41 -1.69 0.90 -14.01
CA GLU A 41 -2.00 -0.53 -14.06
C GLU A 41 -0.86 -1.28 -13.36
N ALA A 42 -1.21 -2.08 -12.36
CA ALA A 42 -0.22 -2.89 -11.69
C ALA A 42 0.35 -3.87 -12.71
N GLU A 43 1.66 -3.78 -12.97
CA GLU A 43 2.35 -4.87 -13.66
C GLU A 43 2.16 -6.12 -12.79
N VAL A 44 1.38 -7.07 -13.31
CA VAL A 44 1.22 -8.37 -12.69
C VAL A 44 2.52 -9.11 -12.92
N ASP A 45 3.35 -9.21 -11.89
CA ASP A 45 4.47 -10.13 -11.89
C ASP A 45 3.91 -11.55 -12.09
N PRO A 46 4.24 -12.26 -13.19
CA PRO A 46 3.69 -13.57 -13.48
C PRO A 46 4.10 -14.62 -12.44
N ASP A 47 5.15 -14.36 -11.67
CA ASP A 47 5.65 -15.24 -10.61
C ASP A 47 5.11 -14.82 -9.22
N ALA A 48 4.32 -13.75 -9.11
CA ALA A 48 3.73 -13.33 -7.85
C ALA A 48 2.56 -14.22 -7.40
N GLU A 49 2.53 -14.54 -6.11
CA GLU A 49 1.39 -15.23 -5.50
C GLU A 49 0.11 -14.37 -5.61
N PRO A 50 -1.07 -14.97 -5.91
CA PRO A 50 -2.34 -14.26 -5.89
C PRO A 50 -2.59 -13.56 -4.55
N VAL A 51 -3.23 -12.39 -4.57
CA VAL A 51 -3.49 -11.59 -3.36
C VAL A 51 -4.24 -12.40 -2.31
N GLU A 52 -5.23 -13.18 -2.73
CA GLU A 52 -6.05 -14.02 -1.86
C GLU A 52 -5.22 -15.13 -1.20
N GLU A 53 -4.32 -15.76 -1.96
CA GLU A 53 -3.42 -16.80 -1.45
C GLU A 53 -2.42 -16.21 -0.46
N ARG A 54 -1.84 -15.05 -0.79
CA ARG A 54 -0.95 -14.30 0.10
C ARG A 54 -1.63 -13.94 1.41
N VAL A 55 -2.85 -13.40 1.35
CA VAL A 55 -3.64 -13.04 2.54
C VAL A 55 -3.92 -14.28 3.39
N ALA A 56 -4.35 -15.39 2.78
CA ALA A 56 -4.60 -16.63 3.49
C ALA A 56 -3.34 -17.18 4.19
N ARG A 57 -2.21 -17.20 3.49
CA ARG A 57 -0.91 -17.65 4.02
C ARG A 57 -0.45 -16.79 5.19
N LEU A 58 -0.44 -15.47 5.02
CA LEU A 58 -0.02 -14.53 6.06
C LEU A 58 -0.96 -14.54 7.27
N THR A 59 -2.26 -14.73 7.06
CA THR A 59 -3.23 -14.84 8.16
C THR A 59 -2.96 -16.10 8.99
N LYS A 60 -2.71 -17.23 8.34
CA LYS A 60 -2.34 -18.47 9.03
C LYS A 60 -1.05 -18.31 9.82
N GLU A 61 -0.04 -17.68 9.24
CA GLU A 61 1.23 -17.39 9.89
C GLU A 61 1.04 -16.50 11.13
N LEU A 62 0.24 -15.43 11.01
CA LEU A 62 -0.06 -14.52 12.10
C LEU A 62 -0.71 -15.24 13.30
N PHE A 63 -1.69 -16.12 13.05
CA PHE A 63 -2.31 -16.89 14.13
C PHE A 63 -1.32 -17.84 14.80
N GLY A 64 -0.42 -18.48 14.04
CA GLY A 64 0.64 -19.30 14.62
C GLY A 64 1.59 -18.50 15.51
N LEU A 65 1.90 -17.25 15.14
CA LEU A 65 2.72 -16.36 15.97
C LEU A 65 2.01 -15.97 17.28
N PHE A 66 0.69 -15.79 17.28
CA PHE A 66 -0.06 -15.56 18.52
C PHE A 66 -0.03 -16.76 19.46
N GLU A 67 -0.15 -17.98 18.92
CA GLU A 67 -0.03 -19.20 19.73
C GLU A 67 1.37 -19.35 20.33
N GLU A 68 2.43 -19.09 19.55
CA GLU A 68 3.81 -19.10 20.04
C GLU A 68 4.02 -18.03 21.12
N SER A 69 3.52 -16.82 20.89
CA SER A 69 3.60 -15.73 21.87
C SER A 69 2.95 -16.11 23.20
N GLY A 70 1.76 -16.73 23.18
CA GLY A 70 1.08 -17.20 24.39
C GLY A 70 1.89 -18.27 25.13
N ARG A 71 2.45 -19.25 24.40
CA ARG A 71 3.32 -20.28 24.99
C ARG A 71 4.56 -19.70 25.66
N LEU A 72 5.19 -18.71 25.02
CA LEU A 72 6.38 -18.04 25.57
C LEU A 72 6.02 -17.20 26.80
N GLU A 73 4.89 -16.50 26.78
CA GLU A 73 4.39 -15.74 27.92
C GLU A 73 4.17 -16.65 29.14
N ASP A 74 3.51 -17.79 28.96
CA ASP A 74 3.28 -18.78 30.00
C ASP A 74 4.60 -19.33 30.57
N ALA A 75 5.57 -19.62 29.69
CA ALA A 75 6.89 -20.08 30.10
C ALA A 75 7.62 -19.05 30.97
N VAL A 76 7.57 -17.76 30.59
CA VAL A 76 8.15 -16.66 31.36
C VAL A 76 7.46 -16.52 32.72
N ARG A 77 6.13 -16.55 32.76
CA ARG A 77 5.35 -16.48 34.02
C ARG A 77 5.70 -17.63 34.97
N MET A 78 5.85 -18.84 34.44
CA MET A 78 6.29 -20.00 35.23
C MET A 78 7.68 -19.81 35.82
N GLN A 79 8.64 -19.25 35.07
CA GLN A 79 9.99 -19.00 35.62
C GLN A 79 9.97 -17.91 36.69
N LEU A 80 9.22 -16.82 36.50
CA LEU A 80 9.13 -15.74 37.49
C LEU A 80 8.47 -16.21 38.80
N GLY A 81 7.47 -17.10 38.75
CA GLY A 81 6.83 -17.65 39.94
C GLY A 81 7.70 -18.59 40.78
N ARG A 82 8.90 -18.94 40.31
CA ARG A 82 9.89 -19.75 41.06
C ARG A 82 10.85 -18.89 41.89
N ILE A 83 10.81 -17.57 41.72
CA ILE A 83 11.60 -16.58 42.47
C ILE A 83 10.76 -16.08 43.64
#